data_AF-A0A5D3WKG6-F1
#
_entry.id   AF-A0A5D3WKG6-F1
#
_cell.length_a   1.000
_cell.length_b   1.000
_cell.length_c   1.000
_cell.angle_alpha   90.00
_cell.angle_beta   90.00
_cell.angle_gamma   90.00
#
_symmetry.space_group_name_H-M   'P 1'
#
loop_
_entity.id
_entity.type
_entity.pdbx_description
1 polymer ?
#
loop_
_entity_poly.entity_id
_entity_poly.type
_entity_poly.pdbx_seq_one_letter_code
_entity_poly.pdbx_strand_id
1 'polypeptide(L)'
;MTGKNETTRRVGHLALLRKPSRLTAKEYNALPFEERLALVQEASGKRKYDLIIDAADAPAIVERLPLQEIYLLARELGPEDMTELLALATPEQVTGLIDLDCWTQDRLNGKDALAWLAALAEAGDEQVLRVLTGMDFELLALMVGKWVRVTYTPDDIEDEEERKALIARDGGYGIEYRDSETAKQVGYLLNLLFRHDPAVYWRLMETVRGEPESALEEDVFRWRNGRLLDQGFPEPFEAQVIYAWLDPDRADPDAWRRTVPMAFDPEVRAPGYLLVRVTPKDLLAEVLAGGIDQETAWELTYLLNKMFVADGIDIGDARQVDAGLRRLYATLNLALESLAGQDVEKAAHLFNGCYLEYLFRHGHSLVLRLARRARALAASSIAPYIDAPYRALLDALCRRRPECWEGAIEAGRGGFRPFARLAELRQVEECLERLEGQRRLFEEVLPFELPPPDELDLDGCQIDDASQISLSVFFLTALANQLLGGDFLPLPLPAAELATLHGLISRDGELDPELRRRLVERFESELAGGGAFADWCLAVWDEEFCNIDPADLDPRFVGGILVRLSEPA
;
A
#
# COMPACT_ATOMS: atom_id res chain seq x y z
N MET A 1 20.21 -9.99 62.64
CA MET A 1 20.17 -10.81 61.40
C MET A 1 19.07 -10.24 60.51
N THR A 2 19.45 -9.32 59.64
CA THR A 2 18.58 -8.52 58.77
C THR A 2 18.86 -8.93 57.33
N GLY A 3 17.97 -9.73 56.74
CA GLY A 3 18.01 -10.08 55.32
C GLY A 3 17.15 -9.09 54.53
N LYS A 4 17.79 -8.37 53.61
CA LYS A 4 17.16 -7.46 52.64
C LYS A 4 16.49 -8.27 51.54
N ASN A 5 15.20 -7.98 51.28
CA ASN A 5 14.53 -8.32 50.03
C ASN A 5 15.02 -7.35 48.94
N GLU A 6 15.60 -7.88 47.87
CA GLU A 6 15.85 -7.17 46.62
C GLU A 6 14.57 -7.21 45.77
N THR A 7 13.87 -6.07 45.72
CA THR A 7 12.81 -5.81 44.75
C THR A 7 13.45 -5.43 43.41
N THR A 8 13.37 -6.32 42.43
CA THR A 8 13.63 -6.05 41.01
C THR A 8 12.61 -5.03 40.50
N ARG A 9 13.05 -3.80 40.26
CA ARG A 9 12.24 -2.76 39.61
C ARG A 9 12.03 -3.14 38.14
N ARG A 10 10.78 -3.35 37.73
CA ARG A 10 10.37 -3.32 36.32
C ARG A 10 10.66 -1.92 35.78
N VAL A 11 11.52 -1.84 34.77
CA VAL A 11 11.79 -0.59 34.04
C VAL A 11 10.61 -0.38 33.10
N GLY A 12 9.77 0.61 33.39
CA GLY A 12 8.76 1.07 32.45
C GLY A 12 9.45 1.78 31.29
N HIS A 13 9.33 1.23 30.08
CA HIS A 13 9.64 1.95 28.85
C HIS A 13 8.61 3.09 28.66
N LEU A 14 9.09 4.23 28.15
CA LEU A 14 8.35 5.43 27.73
C LEU A 14 7.88 6.39 28.84
N ALA A 15 8.81 7.22 29.30
CA ALA A 15 8.50 8.58 29.77
C ALA A 15 9.70 9.52 29.53
N LEU A 16 9.99 9.83 28.27
CA LEU A 16 10.86 10.96 27.91
C LEU A 16 10.15 11.93 26.97
N LEU A 17 9.06 12.53 27.47
CA LEU A 17 8.58 13.85 27.02
C LEU A 17 9.51 14.96 27.55
N ARG A 18 10.83 14.83 27.34
CA ARG A 18 11.76 15.95 27.42
C ARG A 18 12.04 16.38 25.99
N LYS A 19 11.85 17.67 25.67
CA LYS A 19 12.34 18.28 24.43
C LYS A 19 13.75 17.73 24.15
N PRO A 20 14.05 17.17 22.96
CA PRO A 20 15.33 16.51 22.75
C PRO A 20 16.40 17.59 22.65
N SER A 21 17.07 17.89 23.77
CA SER A 21 18.44 18.34 23.69
C SER A 21 19.20 17.26 22.93
N ARG A 22 19.72 17.56 21.73
CA ARG A 22 20.60 16.64 21.00
C ARG A 22 21.71 16.24 21.97
N LEU A 23 21.77 14.95 22.31
CA LEU A 23 22.88 14.40 23.09
C LEU A 23 24.17 14.75 22.36
N THR A 24 25.18 15.21 23.10
CA THR A 24 26.52 15.30 22.52
C THR A 24 27.03 13.89 22.22
N ALA A 25 27.95 13.73 21.25
CA ALA A 25 28.52 12.41 20.93
C ALA A 25 29.11 11.70 22.16
N LYS A 26 29.67 12.46 23.12
CA LYS A 26 30.18 11.93 24.39
C LYS A 26 29.07 11.41 25.31
N GLU A 27 27.95 12.12 25.40
CA GLU A 27 26.80 11.68 26.20
C GLU A 27 26.13 10.48 25.56
N TYR A 28 25.98 10.48 24.23
CA TYR A 28 25.44 9.35 23.47
C TYR A 28 26.28 8.09 23.72
N ASN A 29 27.59 8.14 23.49
CA ASN A 29 28.47 6.98 23.68
C ASN A 29 28.69 6.56 25.15
N ALA A 30 28.20 7.33 26.12
CA ALA A 30 28.16 6.92 27.52
C ALA A 30 26.92 6.06 27.86
N LEU A 31 25.92 6.01 26.98
CA LEU A 31 24.73 5.19 27.16
C LEU A 31 25.03 3.69 26.96
N PRO A 32 24.31 2.79 27.65
CA PRO A 32 24.36 1.36 27.37
C PRO A 32 24.04 1.06 25.90
N PHE A 33 24.61 -0.03 25.37
CA PHE A 33 24.40 -0.46 23.98
C PHE A 33 22.90 -0.53 23.61
N GLU A 34 22.09 -1.19 24.43
CA GLU A 34 20.65 -1.34 24.21
C GLU A 34 19.88 0.00 24.14
N GLU A 35 20.33 1.02 24.89
CA GLU A 35 19.73 2.35 24.84
C GLU A 35 20.12 3.08 23.55
N ARG A 36 21.37 2.92 23.09
CA ARG A 36 21.82 3.50 21.81
C ARG A 36 21.13 2.83 20.63
N LEU A 37 21.04 1.51 20.62
CA LEU A 37 20.30 0.76 19.60
C LEU A 37 18.83 1.21 19.53
N ALA A 38 18.16 1.37 20.68
CA ALA A 38 16.80 1.90 20.73
C ALA A 38 16.71 3.31 20.13
N LEU A 39 17.63 4.22 20.47
CA LEU A 39 17.66 5.57 19.89
C LEU A 39 17.85 5.57 18.37
N VAL A 40 18.67 4.65 17.84
CA VAL A 40 18.87 4.45 16.39
C VAL A 40 17.57 3.97 15.75
N GLN A 41 16.91 2.95 16.32
CA GLN A 41 15.66 2.40 15.81
C GLN A 41 14.48 3.39 15.87
N GLU A 42 14.48 4.27 16.89
CA GLU A 42 13.51 5.35 17.06
C GLU A 42 13.73 6.55 16.12
N ALA A 43 14.83 6.56 15.36
CA ALA A 43 15.15 7.60 14.38
C ALA A 43 14.80 7.17 12.94
N SER A 44 14.87 8.12 12.01
CA SER A 44 14.71 7.88 10.57
C SER A 44 15.60 8.84 9.76
N GLY A 45 15.84 8.50 8.48
CA GLY A 45 16.66 9.28 7.55
C GLY A 45 18.01 9.71 8.13
N LYS A 46 18.41 10.96 7.88
CA LYS A 46 19.71 11.49 8.30
C LYS A 46 19.97 11.40 9.80
N ARG A 47 18.94 11.53 10.64
CA ARG A 47 19.12 11.40 12.09
C ARG A 47 19.52 9.98 12.51
N LYS A 48 18.95 8.95 11.87
CA LYS A 48 19.33 7.55 12.12
C LYS A 48 20.78 7.32 11.71
N TYR A 49 21.13 7.79 10.51
CA TYR A 49 22.50 7.76 10.01
C TYR A 49 23.49 8.43 10.97
N ASP A 50 23.24 9.66 11.40
CA ASP A 50 24.13 10.40 12.30
C ASP A 50 24.36 9.61 13.61
N LEU A 51 23.30 9.01 14.19
CA LEU A 51 23.41 8.19 15.40
C LEU A 51 24.23 6.90 15.19
N ILE A 52 24.17 6.30 14.00
CA ILE A 52 24.97 5.13 13.65
C ILE A 52 26.43 5.52 13.54
N ILE A 53 26.76 6.56 12.75
CA ILE A 53 28.14 6.97 12.49
C ILE A 53 28.81 7.54 13.75
N ASP A 54 28.07 8.27 14.59
CA ASP A 54 28.59 8.81 15.84
C ASP A 54 28.82 7.72 16.92
N ALA A 55 28.38 6.47 16.70
CA ALA A 55 28.55 5.39 17.67
C ALA A 55 29.97 4.83 17.66
N ALA A 56 30.59 4.72 18.84
CA ALA A 56 31.92 4.16 19.02
C ALA A 56 32.01 2.66 18.63
N ASP A 57 30.88 1.97 18.57
CA ASP A 57 30.69 0.58 18.17
C ASP A 57 29.68 0.46 17.02
N ALA A 58 29.73 1.41 16.07
CA ALA A 58 28.86 1.44 14.88
C ALA A 58 28.70 0.07 14.18
N PRO A 59 29.75 -0.76 13.98
CA PRO A 59 29.58 -2.09 13.38
C PRO A 59 28.61 -2.99 14.18
N ALA A 60 28.69 -2.97 15.51
CA ALA A 60 27.82 -3.77 16.37
C ALA A 60 26.38 -3.24 16.35
N ILE A 61 26.17 -1.93 16.20
CA ILE A 61 24.83 -1.37 16.00
C ILE A 61 24.25 -1.85 14.66
N VAL A 62 25.00 -1.70 13.57
CA VAL A 62 24.53 -2.07 12.23
C VAL A 62 24.21 -3.56 12.15
N GLU A 63 25.05 -4.43 12.72
CA GLU A 63 24.81 -5.87 12.82
C GLU A 63 23.46 -6.23 13.49
N ARG A 64 23.02 -5.40 14.45
CA ARG A 64 21.75 -5.61 15.18
C ARG A 64 20.54 -4.99 14.51
N LEU A 65 20.71 -4.22 13.44
CA LEU A 65 19.60 -3.62 12.72
C LEU A 65 18.97 -4.64 11.77
N PRO A 66 17.62 -4.70 11.71
CA PRO A 66 16.92 -5.48 10.69
C PRO A 66 17.30 -5.03 9.27
N LEU A 67 17.37 -5.99 8.36
CA LEU A 67 17.76 -5.76 6.97
C LEU A 67 16.91 -4.67 6.29
N GLN A 68 15.60 -4.65 6.55
CA GLN A 68 14.67 -3.69 5.97
C GLN A 68 14.99 -2.26 6.41
N GLU A 69 15.49 -2.06 7.64
CA GLU A 69 15.91 -0.74 8.12
C GLU A 69 17.16 -0.24 7.40
N ILE A 70 18.13 -1.13 7.18
CA ILE A 70 19.38 -0.81 6.49
C ILE A 70 19.08 -0.48 5.03
N TYR A 71 18.26 -1.31 4.38
CA TYR A 71 17.83 -1.07 3.00
C TYR A 71 17.10 0.26 2.86
N LEU A 72 16.05 0.51 3.65
CA LEU A 72 15.31 1.77 3.59
C LEU A 72 16.21 2.98 3.89
N LEU A 73 17.10 2.90 4.89
CA LEU A 73 18.03 3.98 5.20
C LEU A 73 18.98 4.26 4.03
N ALA A 74 19.58 3.23 3.43
CA ALA A 74 20.46 3.38 2.28
C ALA A 74 19.76 4.09 1.11
N ARG A 75 18.48 3.78 0.89
CA ARG A 75 17.66 4.41 -0.17
C ARG A 75 17.24 5.83 0.18
N GLU A 76 16.99 6.15 1.45
CA GLU A 76 16.65 7.51 1.90
C GLU A 76 17.83 8.48 1.80
N LEU A 77 19.05 8.01 2.06
CA LEU A 77 20.24 8.87 2.02
C LEU A 77 20.77 9.06 0.59
N GLY A 78 20.61 8.04 -0.26
CA GLY A 78 21.20 8.01 -1.59
C GLY A 78 22.67 7.58 -1.58
N PRO A 79 23.37 7.66 -2.72
CA PRO A 79 24.66 7.02 -2.91
C PRO A 79 25.80 7.60 -2.06
N GLU A 80 25.76 8.89 -1.70
CA GLU A 80 26.86 9.56 -1.00
C GLU A 80 27.13 8.98 0.40
N ASP A 81 26.07 8.75 1.18
CA ASP A 81 26.18 8.22 2.55
C ASP A 81 26.10 6.66 2.57
N MET A 82 25.75 6.03 1.45
CA MET A 82 25.62 4.57 1.34
C MET A 82 26.95 3.86 1.59
N THR A 83 28.06 4.43 1.14
CA THR A 83 29.40 3.85 1.27
C THR A 83 29.79 3.65 2.73
N GLU A 84 29.55 4.63 3.60
CA GLU A 84 29.84 4.51 5.03
C GLU A 84 28.95 3.46 5.72
N LEU A 85 27.69 3.32 5.30
CA LEU A 85 26.80 2.29 5.82
C LEU A 85 27.23 0.89 5.38
N LEU A 86 27.61 0.72 4.10
CA LEU A 86 28.14 -0.53 3.56
C LEU A 86 29.49 -0.93 4.17
N ALA A 87 30.30 0.05 4.60
CA ALA A 87 31.53 -0.18 5.35
C ALA A 87 31.29 -0.92 6.68
N LEU A 88 30.09 -0.78 7.25
CA LEU A 88 29.71 -1.35 8.55
C LEU A 88 28.88 -2.63 8.42
N ALA A 89 28.26 -2.87 7.28
CA ALA A 89 27.36 -4.00 7.04
C ALA A 89 28.08 -5.36 7.13
N THR A 90 27.37 -6.38 7.60
CA THR A 90 27.88 -7.77 7.57
C THR A 90 27.72 -8.37 6.17
N PRO A 91 28.46 -9.44 5.83
CA PRO A 91 28.28 -10.15 4.56
C PRO A 91 26.85 -10.67 4.34
N GLU A 92 26.18 -11.11 5.40
CA GLU A 92 24.78 -11.56 5.37
C GLU A 92 23.84 -10.39 5.06
N GLN A 93 24.09 -9.22 5.65
CA GLN A 93 23.31 -8.02 5.35
C GLN A 93 23.50 -7.57 3.90
N VAL A 94 24.72 -7.58 3.36
CA VAL A 94 24.96 -7.25 1.94
C VAL A 94 24.27 -8.26 1.01
N THR A 95 24.32 -9.55 1.35
CA THR A 95 23.56 -10.60 0.65
C THR A 95 22.07 -10.27 0.63
N GLY A 96 21.50 -9.90 1.78
CA GLY A 96 20.10 -9.50 1.91
C GLY A 96 19.74 -8.25 1.11
N LEU A 97 20.64 -7.26 1.01
CA LEU A 97 20.41 -6.06 0.18
C LEU A 97 20.32 -6.44 -1.31
N ILE A 98 21.19 -7.34 -1.77
CA ILE A 98 21.16 -7.86 -3.15
C ILE A 98 19.88 -8.66 -3.39
N ASP A 99 19.45 -9.49 -2.42
CA ASP A 99 18.21 -10.25 -2.50
C ASP A 99 16.97 -9.34 -2.67
N LEU A 100 16.95 -8.17 -2.01
CA LEU A 100 15.85 -7.21 -2.08
C LEU A 100 15.84 -6.39 -3.37
N ASP A 101 17.00 -5.91 -3.85
CA ASP A 101 17.06 -4.87 -4.88
C ASP A 101 17.44 -5.39 -6.28
N CYS A 102 18.13 -6.54 -6.40
CA CYS A 102 18.78 -6.94 -7.65
C CYS A 102 18.04 -8.02 -8.45
N TRP A 103 16.77 -8.29 -8.16
CA TRP A 103 16.02 -9.38 -8.79
C TRP A 103 14.79 -8.89 -9.57
N THR A 104 14.62 -9.41 -10.77
CA THR A 104 13.38 -9.28 -11.54
C THR A 104 12.76 -10.66 -11.65
N GLN A 105 11.73 -10.92 -10.83
CA GLN A 105 11.16 -12.27 -10.65
C GLN A 105 12.25 -13.27 -10.24
N ASP A 106 12.56 -14.25 -11.08
CA ASP A 106 13.53 -15.32 -10.86
C ASP A 106 14.91 -15.04 -11.50
N ARG A 107 15.13 -13.83 -12.03
CA ARG A 107 16.38 -13.45 -12.70
C ARG A 107 17.17 -12.41 -11.92
N LEU A 108 18.46 -12.67 -11.74
CA LEU A 108 19.38 -11.69 -11.16
C LEU A 108 19.73 -10.63 -12.20
N ASN A 109 19.50 -9.36 -11.87
CA ASN A 109 19.99 -8.22 -12.63
C ASN A 109 21.48 -7.97 -12.28
N GLY A 110 22.36 -8.40 -13.18
CA GLY A 110 23.81 -8.23 -13.01
C GLY A 110 24.27 -6.77 -12.87
N LYS A 111 23.55 -5.80 -13.48
CA LYS A 111 23.89 -4.36 -13.40
C LYS A 111 23.65 -3.80 -12.01
N ASP A 112 22.48 -4.08 -11.44
CA ASP A 112 22.11 -3.60 -10.11
C ASP A 112 23.02 -4.27 -9.06
N ALA A 113 23.26 -5.59 -9.21
CA ALA A 113 24.17 -6.34 -8.35
C ALA A 113 25.62 -5.79 -8.40
N LEU A 114 26.12 -5.45 -9.59
CA LEU A 114 27.44 -4.84 -9.73
C LEU A 114 27.50 -3.42 -9.15
N ALA A 115 26.41 -2.65 -9.22
CA ALA A 115 26.34 -1.32 -8.62
C ALA A 115 26.50 -1.39 -7.10
N TRP A 116 25.89 -2.37 -6.43
CA TRP A 116 26.12 -2.63 -5.00
C TRP A 116 27.57 -3.00 -4.69
N LEU A 117 28.20 -3.85 -5.50
CA LEU A 117 29.62 -4.19 -5.34
C LEU A 117 30.55 -2.99 -5.61
N ALA A 118 30.18 -2.10 -6.54
CA ALA A 118 30.93 -0.88 -6.80
C ALA A 118 30.84 0.09 -5.63
N ALA A 119 29.66 0.28 -5.05
CA ALA A 119 29.47 1.08 -3.83
C ALA A 119 30.25 0.49 -2.65
N LEU A 120 30.25 -0.84 -2.50
CA LEU A 120 31.08 -1.53 -1.51
C LEU A 120 32.59 -1.33 -1.76
N ALA A 121 33.03 -1.28 -3.01
CA ALA A 121 34.43 -1.04 -3.34
C ALA A 121 34.92 0.34 -2.89
N GLU A 122 34.03 1.33 -2.83
CA GLU A 122 34.35 2.65 -2.28
C GLU A 122 34.55 2.62 -0.75
N ALA A 123 34.02 1.62 -0.05
CA ALA A 123 34.21 1.43 1.39
C ALA A 123 35.61 0.89 1.75
N GLY A 124 36.34 0.35 0.77
CA GLY A 124 37.74 -0.08 0.91
C GLY A 124 37.97 -1.59 0.84
N ASP A 125 39.18 -1.97 0.46
CA ASP A 125 39.61 -3.34 0.14
C ASP A 125 39.32 -4.36 1.24
N GLU A 126 39.54 -4.01 2.51
CA GLU A 126 39.33 -4.91 3.64
C GLU A 126 37.85 -5.32 3.76
N GLN A 127 36.94 -4.36 3.62
CA GLN A 127 35.51 -4.62 3.69
C GLN A 127 35.03 -5.39 2.45
N VAL A 128 35.53 -5.05 1.25
CA VAL A 128 35.24 -5.83 0.04
C VAL A 128 35.63 -7.30 0.23
N LEU A 129 36.85 -7.56 0.70
CA LEU A 129 37.31 -8.92 0.97
C LEU A 129 36.44 -9.64 2.01
N ARG A 130 36.13 -8.97 3.12
CA ARG A 130 35.25 -9.52 4.16
C ARG A 130 33.90 -9.94 3.60
N VAL A 131 33.28 -9.09 2.78
CA VAL A 131 31.98 -9.40 2.17
C VAL A 131 32.11 -10.51 1.12
N LEU A 132 33.04 -10.42 0.17
CA LEU A 132 33.17 -11.42 -0.90
C LEU A 132 33.49 -12.83 -0.34
N THR A 133 34.24 -12.91 0.76
CA THR A 133 34.57 -14.19 1.41
C THR A 133 33.49 -14.72 2.34
N GLY A 134 32.61 -13.84 2.85
CA GLY A 134 31.58 -14.20 3.84
C GLY A 134 30.15 -14.25 3.31
N MET A 135 29.89 -13.70 2.13
CA MET A 135 28.57 -13.73 1.51
C MET A 135 28.24 -15.12 0.96
N ASP A 136 26.97 -15.30 0.57
CA ASP A 136 26.53 -16.51 -0.13
C ASP A 136 27.39 -16.76 -1.38
N PHE A 137 28.09 -17.89 -1.39
CA PHE A 137 29.13 -18.17 -2.39
C PHE A 137 28.53 -18.38 -3.78
N GLU A 138 27.40 -19.08 -3.84
CA GLU A 138 26.65 -19.35 -5.06
C GLU A 138 26.12 -18.04 -5.68
N LEU A 139 25.63 -17.11 -4.85
CA LEU A 139 25.25 -15.76 -5.30
C LEU A 139 26.46 -15.00 -5.84
N LEU A 140 27.61 -15.02 -5.15
CA LEU A 140 28.85 -14.40 -5.66
C LEU A 140 29.26 -14.99 -7.01
N ALA A 141 29.22 -16.32 -7.14
CA ALA A 141 29.52 -17.01 -8.39
C ALA A 141 28.56 -16.61 -9.51
N LEU A 142 27.26 -16.50 -9.22
CA LEU A 142 26.27 -16.03 -10.18
C LEU A 142 26.56 -14.58 -10.62
N MET A 143 26.82 -13.68 -9.66
CA MET A 143 27.14 -12.28 -9.93
C MET A 143 28.36 -12.13 -10.82
N VAL A 144 29.45 -12.86 -10.55
CA VAL A 144 30.66 -12.85 -11.39
C VAL A 144 30.37 -13.49 -12.75
N GLY A 145 29.62 -14.59 -12.78
CA GLY A 145 29.21 -15.28 -14.00
C GLY A 145 28.40 -14.41 -14.97
N LYS A 146 27.63 -13.42 -14.47
CA LYS A 146 26.93 -12.43 -15.32
C LYS A 146 27.88 -11.56 -16.16
N TRP A 147 29.14 -11.41 -15.73
CA TRP A 147 30.09 -10.48 -16.33
C TRP A 147 31.30 -11.15 -16.97
N VAL A 148 31.60 -12.39 -16.58
CA VAL A 148 32.81 -13.10 -16.99
C VAL A 148 32.45 -14.43 -17.65
N ARG A 149 33.28 -14.82 -18.62
CA ARG A 149 33.36 -16.17 -19.14
C ARG A 149 34.80 -16.67 -19.03
N VAL A 150 34.97 -17.86 -18.48
CA VAL A 150 36.27 -18.54 -18.45
C VAL A 150 36.52 -19.22 -19.80
N THR A 151 37.64 -18.89 -20.45
CA THR A 151 37.99 -19.37 -21.80
C THR A 151 39.02 -20.50 -21.80
N TYR A 152 39.95 -20.49 -20.84
CA TYR A 152 40.90 -21.58 -20.59
C TYR A 152 41.25 -21.65 -19.09
N THR A 153 41.75 -22.79 -18.65
CA THR A 153 42.21 -23.05 -17.28
C THR A 153 43.72 -23.31 -17.25
N PRO A 154 44.33 -23.39 -16.06
CA PRO A 154 45.72 -23.82 -15.94
C PRO A 154 46.02 -25.16 -16.61
N ASP A 155 45.08 -26.10 -16.62
CA ASP A 155 45.26 -27.45 -17.17
C ASP A 155 45.29 -27.47 -18.71
N ASP A 156 44.75 -26.44 -19.35
CA ASP A 156 44.80 -26.28 -20.82
C ASP A 156 46.19 -25.82 -21.30
N ILE A 157 47.10 -25.45 -20.39
CA ILE A 157 48.44 -24.93 -20.70
C ILE A 157 49.47 -26.06 -20.61
N GLU A 158 49.95 -26.51 -21.77
CA GLU A 158 50.93 -27.60 -21.90
C GLU A 158 52.34 -27.20 -21.44
N ASP A 159 52.77 -25.96 -21.68
CA ASP A 159 54.10 -25.47 -21.28
C ASP A 159 54.13 -25.14 -19.78
N GLU A 160 55.01 -25.83 -19.05
CA GLU A 160 55.14 -25.72 -17.61
C GLU A 160 55.55 -24.31 -17.12
N GLU A 161 56.45 -23.65 -17.85
CA GLU A 161 56.96 -22.33 -17.45
C GLU A 161 55.94 -21.24 -17.79
N GLU A 162 55.24 -21.38 -18.93
CA GLU A 162 54.09 -20.53 -19.27
C GLU A 162 52.96 -20.67 -18.25
N ARG A 163 52.61 -21.91 -17.87
CA ARG A 163 51.57 -22.19 -16.88
C ARG A 163 51.90 -21.55 -15.53
N LYS A 164 53.12 -21.72 -15.03
CA LYS A 164 53.58 -21.08 -13.78
C LYS A 164 53.51 -19.56 -13.86
N ALA A 165 53.92 -18.98 -15.00
CA ALA A 165 53.88 -17.53 -15.18
C ALA A 165 52.44 -16.99 -15.19
N LEU A 166 51.50 -17.68 -15.84
CA LEU A 166 50.09 -17.29 -15.87
C LEU A 166 49.39 -17.49 -14.53
N ILE A 167 49.70 -18.58 -13.81
CA ILE A 167 49.24 -18.80 -12.42
C ILE A 167 49.71 -17.67 -11.51
N ALA A 168 50.98 -17.27 -11.59
CA ALA A 168 51.52 -16.19 -10.76
C ALA A 168 50.91 -14.81 -11.08
N ARG A 169 50.43 -14.59 -12.32
CA ARG A 169 49.85 -13.32 -12.75
C ARG A 169 48.38 -13.18 -12.33
N ASP A 170 47.54 -14.10 -12.79
CA ASP A 170 46.07 -14.02 -12.68
C ASP A 170 45.43 -15.36 -12.27
N GLY A 171 46.18 -16.21 -11.55
CA GLY A 171 45.72 -17.54 -11.16
C GLY A 171 45.60 -18.55 -12.31
N GLY A 172 46.02 -18.18 -13.52
CA GLY A 172 46.17 -19.05 -14.69
C GLY A 172 44.91 -19.24 -15.54
N TYR A 173 43.87 -18.43 -15.30
CA TYR A 173 42.61 -18.50 -16.04
C TYR A 173 42.55 -17.49 -17.19
N GLY A 174 42.03 -17.92 -18.33
CA GLY A 174 41.60 -17.05 -19.42
C GLY A 174 40.26 -16.42 -19.09
N ILE A 175 40.21 -15.09 -18.98
CA ILE A 175 38.99 -14.36 -18.61
C ILE A 175 38.54 -13.49 -19.79
N GLU A 176 37.37 -13.79 -20.32
CA GLU A 176 36.64 -12.93 -21.25
C GLU A 176 35.58 -12.14 -20.48
N TYR A 177 35.66 -10.81 -20.55
CA TYR A 177 34.65 -9.93 -19.96
C TYR A 177 33.54 -9.69 -20.98
N ARG A 178 32.29 -9.94 -20.57
CA ARG A 178 31.09 -9.77 -21.42
C ARG A 178 30.80 -8.31 -21.76
N ASP A 179 31.31 -7.38 -20.95
CA ASP A 179 31.20 -5.93 -21.16
C ASP A 179 32.53 -5.24 -20.83
N SER A 180 33.02 -4.44 -21.78
CA SER A 180 34.28 -3.71 -21.65
C SER A 180 34.22 -2.57 -20.63
N GLU A 181 33.03 -2.00 -20.37
CA GLU A 181 32.88 -0.89 -19.43
C GLU A 181 33.02 -1.38 -17.98
N THR A 182 32.46 -2.56 -17.68
CA THR A 182 32.47 -3.16 -16.34
C THR A 182 33.70 -4.03 -16.07
N ALA A 183 34.46 -4.39 -17.11
CA ALA A 183 35.66 -5.24 -17.02
C ALA A 183 36.67 -4.78 -15.96
N LYS A 184 36.88 -3.46 -15.82
CA LYS A 184 37.82 -2.92 -14.81
C LYS A 184 37.32 -3.15 -13.38
N GLN A 185 36.02 -2.99 -13.14
CA GLN A 185 35.42 -3.15 -11.82
C GLN A 185 35.44 -4.63 -11.42
N VAL A 186 34.98 -5.52 -12.30
CA VAL A 186 34.97 -6.96 -12.03
C VAL A 186 36.39 -7.50 -11.90
N GLY A 187 37.30 -7.07 -12.77
CA GLY A 187 38.72 -7.44 -12.69
C GLY A 187 39.40 -6.98 -11.41
N TYR A 188 39.02 -5.82 -10.88
CA TYR A 188 39.50 -5.34 -9.57
C TYR A 188 39.08 -6.29 -8.44
N LEU A 189 37.79 -6.68 -8.38
CA LEU A 189 37.28 -7.59 -7.35
C LEU A 189 37.96 -8.96 -7.41
N LEU A 190 38.11 -9.51 -8.62
CA LEU A 190 38.80 -10.79 -8.86
C LEU A 190 40.27 -10.72 -8.46
N ASN A 191 40.96 -9.61 -8.79
CA ASN A 191 42.35 -9.42 -8.41
C ASN A 191 42.53 -9.34 -6.89
N LEU A 192 41.59 -8.70 -6.21
CA LEU A 192 41.60 -8.59 -4.76
C LEU A 192 41.45 -9.97 -4.10
N LEU A 193 40.47 -10.77 -4.55
CA LEU A 193 40.33 -12.17 -4.11
C LEU A 193 41.60 -12.97 -4.40
N PHE A 194 42.14 -12.92 -5.62
CA PHE A 194 43.34 -13.67 -5.97
C PHE A 194 44.55 -13.35 -5.08
N ARG A 195 44.73 -12.08 -4.70
CA ARG A 195 45.87 -11.65 -3.88
C ARG A 195 45.74 -12.01 -2.41
N HIS A 196 44.52 -11.97 -1.86
CA HIS A 196 44.29 -12.06 -0.42
C HIS A 196 43.62 -13.37 0.01
N ASP A 197 42.82 -13.99 -0.85
CA ASP A 197 42.24 -15.32 -0.67
C ASP A 197 42.24 -16.13 -1.99
N PRO A 198 43.41 -16.66 -2.40
CA PRO A 198 43.53 -17.44 -3.63
C PRO A 198 42.62 -18.68 -3.67
N ALA A 199 42.30 -19.25 -2.51
CA ALA A 199 41.46 -20.44 -2.42
C ALA A 199 40.02 -20.14 -2.82
N VAL A 200 39.44 -19.04 -2.30
CA VAL A 200 38.12 -18.56 -2.72
C VAL A 200 38.13 -18.15 -4.19
N TYR A 201 39.19 -17.47 -4.65
CA TYR A 201 39.34 -17.12 -6.07
C TYR A 201 39.27 -18.35 -6.99
N TRP A 202 40.09 -19.38 -6.74
CA TRP A 202 40.09 -20.58 -7.59
C TRP A 202 38.77 -21.33 -7.56
N ARG A 203 38.16 -21.47 -6.38
CA ARG A 203 36.83 -22.07 -6.26
C ARG A 203 35.80 -21.29 -7.09
N LEU A 204 35.81 -19.96 -6.99
CA LEU A 204 34.92 -19.07 -7.74
C LEU A 204 35.11 -19.23 -9.26
N MET A 205 36.36 -19.21 -9.74
CA MET A 205 36.65 -19.39 -11.16
C MET A 205 36.23 -20.77 -11.68
N GLU A 206 36.42 -21.83 -10.90
CA GLU A 206 35.94 -23.17 -11.26
C GLU A 206 34.42 -23.27 -11.29
N THR A 207 33.71 -22.67 -10.33
CA THR A 207 32.23 -22.64 -10.32
C THR A 207 31.69 -21.88 -11.53
N VAL A 208 32.21 -20.67 -11.79
CA VAL A 208 31.80 -19.85 -12.96
C VAL A 208 32.07 -20.57 -14.29
N ARG A 209 33.12 -21.39 -14.37
CA ARG A 209 33.45 -22.19 -15.55
C ARG A 209 32.56 -23.42 -15.69
N GLY A 210 32.36 -24.15 -14.60
CA GLY A 210 31.83 -25.51 -14.59
C GLY A 210 30.30 -25.58 -14.56
N GLU A 211 29.65 -24.59 -13.96
CA GLU A 211 28.21 -24.62 -13.74
C GLU A 211 27.45 -23.80 -14.79
N PRO A 212 26.38 -24.36 -15.41
CA PRO A 212 25.51 -23.59 -16.28
C PRO A 212 24.84 -22.45 -15.50
N GLU A 213 24.92 -21.22 -16.02
CA GLU A 213 24.37 -20.02 -15.38
C GLU A 213 22.90 -20.18 -14.95
N SER A 214 22.08 -20.86 -15.76
CA SER A 214 20.67 -21.09 -15.45
C SER A 214 20.44 -22.03 -14.26
N ALA A 215 21.31 -23.03 -14.06
CA ALA A 215 21.20 -23.96 -12.94
C ALA A 215 21.60 -23.27 -11.64
N LEU A 216 22.72 -22.53 -11.68
CA LEU A 216 23.17 -21.72 -10.55
C LEU A 216 22.13 -20.65 -10.17
N GLU A 217 21.52 -19.98 -11.15
CA GLU A 217 20.48 -18.97 -10.91
C GLU A 217 19.22 -19.56 -10.24
N GLU A 218 18.80 -20.77 -10.62
CA GLU A 218 17.67 -21.45 -9.98
C GLU A 218 17.96 -21.77 -8.50
N ASP A 219 19.15 -22.29 -8.20
CA ASP A 219 19.52 -22.62 -6.82
C ASP A 219 19.65 -21.36 -5.96
N VAL A 220 20.32 -20.32 -6.46
CA VAL A 220 20.42 -19.02 -5.76
C VAL A 220 19.04 -18.41 -5.53
N PHE A 221 18.15 -18.47 -6.52
CA PHE A 221 16.77 -17.99 -6.36
C PHE A 221 16.03 -18.73 -5.23
N ARG A 222 16.18 -20.06 -5.14
CA ARG A 222 15.59 -20.86 -4.07
C ARG A 222 16.12 -20.46 -2.69
N TRP A 223 17.45 -20.26 -2.56
CA TRP A 223 18.06 -19.83 -1.31
C TRP A 223 17.65 -18.41 -0.91
N ARG A 224 17.60 -17.50 -1.88
CA ARG A 224 17.05 -16.16 -1.71
C ARG A 224 15.65 -16.20 -1.13
N ASN A 225 14.75 -17.00 -1.71
CA ASN A 225 13.37 -17.07 -1.24
C ASN A 225 13.28 -17.62 0.18
N GLY A 226 14.16 -18.56 0.56
CA GLY A 226 14.32 -19.01 1.94
C GLY A 226 14.73 -17.87 2.88
N ARG A 227 15.79 -17.13 2.55
CA ARG A 227 16.25 -15.98 3.36
C ARG A 227 15.20 -14.88 3.47
N LEU A 228 14.51 -14.56 2.38
CA LEU A 228 13.44 -13.57 2.37
C LEU A 228 12.24 -14.04 3.20
N LEU A 229 11.88 -15.32 3.14
CA LEU A 229 10.83 -15.90 3.98
C LEU A 229 11.17 -15.81 5.47
N ASP A 230 12.42 -16.08 5.85
CA ASP A 230 12.91 -15.91 7.22
C ASP A 230 12.81 -14.46 7.71
N GLN A 231 12.84 -13.49 6.79
CA GLN A 231 12.61 -12.06 7.05
C GLN A 231 11.14 -11.64 6.96
N GLY A 232 10.21 -12.59 6.77
CA GLY A 232 8.77 -12.34 6.68
C GLY A 232 8.29 -11.90 5.29
N PHE A 233 9.08 -12.12 4.23
CA PHE A 233 8.68 -11.90 2.83
C PHE A 233 8.32 -13.24 2.16
N PRO A 234 7.04 -13.66 2.20
CA PRO A 234 6.62 -14.88 1.54
C PRO A 234 6.54 -14.72 0.03
N GLU A 235 6.31 -15.83 -0.67
CA GLU A 235 6.07 -15.84 -2.11
C GLU A 235 4.84 -14.98 -2.50
N PRO A 236 4.83 -14.32 -3.68
CA PRO A 236 3.77 -13.39 -4.06
C PRO A 236 2.34 -13.96 -4.00
N PHE A 237 2.17 -15.24 -4.33
CA PHE A 237 0.86 -15.89 -4.27
C PHE A 237 0.40 -16.13 -2.83
N GLU A 238 1.30 -16.56 -1.94
CA GLU A 238 1.02 -16.74 -0.51
C GLU A 238 0.72 -15.41 0.17
N ALA A 239 1.39 -14.34 -0.26
CA ALA A 239 1.16 -13.00 0.23
C ALA A 239 -0.29 -12.52 0.00
N GLN A 240 -0.90 -12.85 -1.15
CA GLN A 240 -2.28 -12.43 -1.45
C GLN A 240 -3.32 -12.99 -0.47
N VAL A 241 -3.00 -14.07 0.27
CA VAL A 241 -3.92 -14.71 1.22
C VAL A 241 -4.36 -13.76 2.34
N ILE A 242 -3.58 -12.72 2.68
CA ILE A 242 -3.99 -11.70 3.68
C ILE A 242 -5.23 -10.91 3.26
N TYR A 243 -5.55 -10.90 1.96
CA TYR A 243 -6.72 -10.24 1.40
C TYR A 243 -7.86 -11.23 1.12
N ALA A 244 -7.67 -12.52 1.42
CA ALA A 244 -8.70 -13.52 1.26
C ALA A 244 -9.87 -13.26 2.22
N TRP A 245 -11.08 -13.31 1.67
CA TRP A 245 -12.31 -13.13 2.41
C TRP A 245 -12.36 -14.01 3.67
N LEU A 246 -12.65 -13.37 4.79
CA LEU A 246 -13.02 -13.98 6.05
C LEU A 246 -14.39 -13.41 6.40
N ASP A 247 -15.36 -14.24 6.76
CA ASP A 247 -16.70 -13.71 7.11
C ASP A 247 -16.67 -13.13 8.53
N PRO A 248 -16.68 -11.80 8.72
CA PRO A 248 -16.45 -11.19 10.04
C PRO A 248 -17.62 -11.43 11.01
N ASP A 249 -18.81 -11.84 10.55
CA ASP A 249 -19.94 -12.19 11.45
C ASP A 249 -19.84 -13.63 11.99
N ARG A 250 -19.04 -14.49 11.33
CA ARG A 250 -18.90 -15.91 11.68
C ARG A 250 -17.55 -16.27 12.29
N ALA A 251 -16.53 -15.46 12.03
CA ALA A 251 -15.18 -15.74 12.47
C ALA A 251 -15.02 -15.47 13.97
N ASP A 252 -14.84 -16.54 14.75
CA ASP A 252 -14.60 -16.48 16.18
C ASP A 252 -13.12 -16.14 16.48
N PRO A 253 -12.80 -15.01 17.16
CA PRO A 253 -11.43 -14.68 17.54
C PRO A 253 -10.73 -15.78 18.34
N ASP A 254 -11.47 -16.58 19.11
CA ASP A 254 -10.89 -17.64 19.94
C ASP A 254 -10.26 -18.77 19.11
N ALA A 255 -10.78 -19.00 17.90
CA ALA A 255 -10.20 -19.96 16.95
C ALA A 255 -8.87 -19.49 16.35
N TRP A 256 -8.54 -18.20 16.49
CA TRP A 256 -7.34 -17.56 15.95
C TRP A 256 -6.37 -17.10 17.03
N ARG A 257 -6.51 -17.63 18.26
CA ARG A 257 -5.55 -17.39 19.33
C ARG A 257 -4.16 -17.85 18.92
N ARG A 258 -3.16 -17.04 19.27
CA ARG A 258 -1.76 -17.38 19.12
C ARG A 258 -1.43 -18.50 20.11
N THR A 259 -1.22 -19.70 19.58
CA THR A 259 -0.93 -20.90 20.37
C THR A 259 0.49 -21.38 20.22
N VAL A 260 1.15 -20.99 19.13
CA VAL A 260 2.53 -21.33 18.82
C VAL A 260 3.37 -20.06 18.95
N PRO A 261 4.39 -20.03 19.82
CA PRO A 261 5.32 -18.91 19.90
C PRO A 261 6.03 -18.72 18.57
N MET A 262 6.19 -17.47 18.15
CA MET A 262 6.96 -17.15 16.97
C MET A 262 8.45 -17.41 17.23
N ALA A 263 9.11 -18.06 16.27
CA ALA A 263 10.56 -18.16 16.27
C ALA A 263 11.16 -16.86 15.71
N PHE A 264 11.95 -16.16 16.52
CA PHE A 264 12.74 -15.01 16.12
C PHE A 264 14.03 -14.99 16.94
N ASP A 265 15.02 -14.28 16.44
CA ASP A 265 16.24 -14.03 17.20
C ASP A 265 15.95 -13.00 18.30
N PRO A 266 15.96 -13.36 19.61
CA PRO A 266 15.68 -12.43 20.69
C PRO A 266 16.68 -11.28 20.76
N GLU A 267 17.84 -11.48 20.14
CA GLU A 267 18.97 -10.59 20.10
C GLU A 267 18.86 -9.55 18.96
N VAL A 268 17.89 -9.71 18.04
CA VAL A 268 17.50 -8.73 17.00
C VAL A 268 16.11 -8.19 17.28
N ARG A 269 16.00 -6.87 17.36
CA ARG A 269 14.71 -6.19 17.58
C ARG A 269 13.98 -6.03 16.25
N ALA A 270 12.65 -6.11 16.28
CA ALA A 270 11.82 -5.81 15.11
C ALA A 270 12.09 -4.37 14.60
N PRO A 271 11.87 -4.11 13.30
CA PRO A 271 12.10 -2.79 12.70
C PRO A 271 11.43 -1.63 13.44
N GLY A 272 12.23 -0.66 13.90
CA GLY A 272 11.76 0.50 14.62
C GLY A 272 10.89 1.44 13.78
N TYR A 273 11.03 1.39 12.45
CA TYR A 273 10.24 2.23 11.54
C TYR A 273 8.74 1.99 11.66
N LEU A 274 8.31 0.83 12.19
CA LEU A 274 6.90 0.53 12.45
C LEU A 274 6.26 1.69 13.24
N LEU A 275 6.81 2.02 14.41
CA LEU A 275 6.20 2.97 15.34
C LEU A 275 6.64 4.43 15.12
N VAL A 276 7.68 4.65 14.32
CA VAL A 276 8.33 5.97 14.19
C VAL A 276 7.83 6.74 12.97
N ARG A 277 7.69 6.08 11.82
CA ARG A 277 7.43 6.77 10.55
C ARG A 277 6.01 7.27 10.42
N VAL A 278 5.07 6.48 10.91
CA VAL A 278 3.63 6.77 10.84
C VAL A 278 3.06 6.65 12.23
N THR A 279 2.46 7.74 12.72
CA THR A 279 1.75 7.72 13.99
C THR A 279 0.45 6.93 13.86
N PRO A 280 0.25 5.83 14.61
CA PRO A 280 -1.03 5.15 14.71
C PRO A 280 -2.11 6.12 15.23
N LYS A 281 -3.37 5.86 14.91
CA LYS A 281 -4.51 6.67 15.33
C LYS A 281 -5.57 5.82 16.00
N ASP A 282 -6.54 6.49 16.62
CA ASP A 282 -7.75 5.89 17.18
C ASP A 282 -7.44 4.79 18.21
N LEU A 283 -8.29 3.77 18.33
CA LEU A 283 -8.18 2.70 19.32
C LEU A 283 -6.83 1.96 19.24
N LEU A 284 -6.30 1.75 18.02
CA LEU A 284 -4.99 1.12 17.83
C LEU A 284 -3.86 1.94 18.47
N ALA A 285 -3.93 3.28 18.43
CA ALA A 285 -2.93 4.11 19.08
C ALA A 285 -2.91 3.92 20.59
N GLU A 286 -4.09 3.79 21.22
CA GLU A 286 -4.21 3.54 22.66
C GLU A 286 -3.67 2.15 23.03
N VAL A 287 -3.93 1.12 22.21
CA VAL A 287 -3.38 -0.22 22.38
C VAL A 287 -1.84 -0.19 22.29
N LEU A 288 -1.28 0.45 21.26
CA LEU A 288 0.18 0.52 21.06
C LEU A 288 0.87 1.40 22.10
N ALA A 289 0.19 2.41 22.66
CA ALA A 289 0.71 3.23 23.75
C ALA A 289 0.91 2.41 25.05
N GLY A 290 0.20 1.29 25.21
CA GLY A 290 0.44 0.30 26.27
C GLY A 290 1.76 -0.46 26.14
N GLY A 291 2.45 -0.30 25.01
CA GLY A 291 3.65 -1.04 24.64
C GLY A 291 3.33 -2.34 23.92
N ILE A 292 4.26 -2.78 23.08
CA ILE A 292 4.21 -4.08 22.39
C ILE A 292 5.41 -4.91 22.81
N ASP A 293 5.21 -6.21 22.98
CA ASP A 293 6.32 -7.14 23.18
C ASP A 293 7.03 -7.44 21.85
N GLN A 294 8.23 -8.02 21.94
CA GLN A 294 9.08 -8.29 20.78
C GLN A 294 8.44 -9.29 19.82
N GLU A 295 7.71 -10.27 20.34
CA GLU A 295 6.99 -11.25 19.53
C GLU A 295 5.92 -10.58 18.66
N THR A 296 5.08 -9.75 19.26
CA THR A 296 4.01 -9.03 18.55
C THR A 296 4.57 -7.97 17.59
N ALA A 297 5.70 -7.34 17.94
CA ALA A 297 6.41 -6.43 17.03
C ALA A 297 6.93 -7.15 15.78
N TRP A 298 7.49 -8.34 15.94
CA TRP A 298 7.93 -9.17 14.83
C TRP A 298 6.76 -9.72 14.00
N GLU A 299 5.69 -10.16 14.65
CA GLU A 299 4.47 -10.58 13.96
C GLU A 299 3.88 -9.44 13.11
N LEU A 300 3.87 -8.22 13.64
CA LEU A 300 3.43 -7.01 12.91
C LEU A 300 4.37 -6.70 11.74
N THR A 301 5.67 -6.92 11.90
CA THR A 301 6.67 -6.80 10.84
C THR A 301 6.38 -7.78 9.71
N TYR A 302 6.12 -9.05 10.03
CA TYR A 302 5.88 -10.08 9.03
C TYR A 302 4.57 -9.84 8.30
N LEU A 303 3.53 -9.38 9.01
CA LEU A 303 2.29 -8.95 8.39
C LEU A 303 2.50 -7.78 7.42
N LEU A 304 3.30 -6.78 7.82
CA LEU A 304 3.63 -5.64 6.97
C LEU A 304 4.42 -6.08 5.72
N ASN A 305 5.44 -6.92 5.89
CA ASN A 305 6.26 -7.43 4.80
C ASN A 305 5.43 -8.27 3.82
N LYS A 306 4.55 -9.13 4.34
CA LYS A 306 3.56 -9.87 3.55
C LYS A 306 2.63 -8.93 2.77
N MET A 307 2.19 -7.84 3.39
CA MET A 307 1.39 -6.81 2.70
C MET A 307 2.20 -6.08 1.63
N PHE A 308 3.48 -5.79 1.86
CA PHE A 308 4.35 -5.18 0.85
C PHE A 308 4.50 -6.07 -0.39
N VAL A 309 4.73 -7.37 -0.19
CA VAL A 309 4.77 -8.34 -1.30
C VAL A 309 3.40 -8.38 -2.01
N ALA A 310 2.30 -8.46 -1.26
CA ALA A 310 0.96 -8.57 -1.83
C ALA A 310 0.56 -7.33 -2.66
N ASP A 311 1.05 -6.16 -2.30
CA ASP A 311 0.73 -4.89 -2.95
C ASP A 311 1.80 -4.41 -3.94
N GLY A 312 2.95 -5.10 -4.02
CA GLY A 312 4.07 -4.71 -4.85
C GLY A 312 4.71 -3.40 -4.39
N ILE A 313 4.78 -3.18 -3.07
CA ILE A 313 5.39 -1.99 -2.47
C ILE A 313 6.91 -2.13 -2.47
N ASP A 314 7.60 -1.12 -2.99
CA ASP A 314 9.05 -1.00 -2.87
C ASP A 314 9.42 -0.51 -1.46
N ILE A 315 10.15 -1.36 -0.72
CA ILE A 315 10.61 -1.10 0.64
C ILE A 315 11.68 -0.01 0.67
N GLY A 316 12.32 0.25 -0.46
CA GLY A 316 13.27 1.34 -0.64
C GLY A 316 12.60 2.70 -0.80
N ASP A 317 11.30 2.73 -1.08
CA ASP A 317 10.53 3.97 -1.20
C ASP A 317 9.82 4.30 0.11
N ALA A 318 10.42 5.23 0.85
CA ALA A 318 9.89 5.81 2.07
C ALA A 318 8.40 6.21 2.00
N ARG A 319 7.93 6.74 0.86
CA ARG A 319 6.53 7.18 0.70
C ARG A 319 5.59 5.99 0.56
N GLN A 320 6.01 4.94 -0.15
CA GLN A 320 5.23 3.72 -0.28
C GLN A 320 5.18 2.94 1.04
N VAL A 321 6.30 2.85 1.76
CA VAL A 321 6.37 2.28 3.12
C VAL A 321 5.41 3.01 4.06
N ASP A 322 5.42 4.34 4.07
CA ASP A 322 4.50 5.14 4.89
C ASP A 322 3.03 4.91 4.50
N ALA A 323 2.72 4.82 3.20
CA ALA A 323 1.37 4.53 2.73
C ALA A 323 0.90 3.13 3.14
N GLY A 324 1.78 2.13 3.06
CA GLY A 324 1.51 0.78 3.51
C GLY A 324 1.26 0.73 5.02
N LEU A 325 2.11 1.35 5.84
CA LEU A 325 1.93 1.44 7.30
C LEU A 325 0.58 2.07 7.66
N ARG A 326 0.20 3.18 7.01
CA ARG A 326 -1.11 3.81 7.22
C ARG A 326 -2.27 2.86 6.92
N ARG A 327 -2.18 2.07 5.84
CA ARG A 327 -3.20 1.09 5.46
C ARG A 327 -3.28 -0.06 6.46
N LEU A 328 -2.13 -0.60 6.88
CA LEU A 328 -2.03 -1.64 7.90
C LEU A 328 -2.72 -1.18 9.20
N TYR A 329 -2.35 -0.01 9.71
CA TYR A 329 -2.90 0.53 10.95
C TYR A 329 -4.39 0.83 10.87
N ALA A 330 -4.85 1.42 9.77
CA ALA A 330 -6.27 1.67 9.56
C ALA A 330 -7.07 0.35 9.53
N THR A 331 -6.54 -0.68 8.86
CA THR A 331 -7.19 -2.00 8.75
C THR A 331 -7.24 -2.73 10.10
N LEU A 332 -6.15 -2.70 10.86
CA LEU A 332 -6.10 -3.27 12.22
C LEU A 332 -7.04 -2.51 13.16
N ASN A 333 -7.11 -1.18 13.07
CA ASN A 333 -8.04 -0.39 13.87
C ASN A 333 -9.50 -0.75 13.58
N LEU A 334 -9.88 -0.91 12.31
CA LEU A 334 -11.22 -1.37 11.92
C LEU A 334 -11.59 -2.72 12.55
N ALA A 335 -10.65 -3.66 12.58
CA ALA A 335 -10.85 -4.97 13.19
C ALA A 335 -11.06 -4.86 14.70
N LEU A 336 -10.21 -4.09 15.38
CA LEU A 336 -10.30 -3.88 16.82
C LEU A 336 -11.60 -3.17 17.20
N GLU A 337 -12.00 -2.12 16.48
CA GLU A 337 -13.29 -1.45 16.71
C GLU A 337 -14.46 -2.41 16.49
N SER A 338 -14.40 -3.29 15.48
CA SER A 338 -15.44 -4.28 15.19
C SER A 338 -15.60 -5.31 16.31
N LEU A 339 -14.49 -5.77 16.89
CA LEU A 339 -14.49 -6.86 17.86
C LEU A 339 -14.60 -6.38 19.31
N ALA A 340 -14.03 -5.21 19.62
CA ALA A 340 -13.94 -4.66 20.97
C ALA A 340 -14.77 -3.39 21.19
N GLY A 341 -15.31 -2.77 20.14
CA GLY A 341 -15.96 -1.47 20.26
C GLY A 341 -14.92 -0.39 20.59
N GLN A 342 -15.09 0.31 21.71
CA GLN A 342 -14.13 1.32 22.20
C GLN A 342 -13.44 0.85 23.50
N ASP A 343 -13.48 -0.44 23.80
CA ASP A 343 -12.84 -1.04 24.97
C ASP A 343 -11.36 -1.32 24.68
N VAL A 344 -10.48 -0.48 25.23
CA VAL A 344 -9.02 -0.55 25.06
C VAL A 344 -8.44 -1.84 25.65
N GLU A 345 -8.93 -2.30 26.81
CA GLU A 345 -8.40 -3.50 27.46
C GLU A 345 -8.72 -4.74 26.63
N LYS A 346 -9.97 -4.83 26.15
CA LYS A 346 -10.39 -5.91 25.26
C LYS A 346 -9.65 -5.86 23.91
N ALA A 347 -9.46 -4.67 23.35
CA ALA A 347 -8.71 -4.50 22.11
C ALA A 347 -7.24 -4.92 22.26
N ALA A 348 -6.59 -4.54 23.37
CA ALA A 348 -5.23 -4.95 23.68
C ALA A 348 -5.12 -6.47 23.89
N HIS A 349 -6.12 -7.10 24.52
CA HIS A 349 -6.16 -8.56 24.67
C HIS A 349 -6.25 -9.27 23.31
N LEU A 350 -7.08 -8.77 22.39
CA LEU A 350 -7.18 -9.31 21.03
C LEU A 350 -5.90 -9.11 20.23
N PHE A 351 -5.33 -7.90 20.28
CA PHE A 351 -4.11 -7.56 19.54
C PHE A 351 -2.91 -8.42 19.95
N ASN A 352 -2.75 -8.69 21.24
CA ASN A 352 -1.64 -9.51 21.75
C ASN A 352 -1.96 -11.01 21.80
N GLY A 353 -3.24 -11.39 21.72
CA GLY A 353 -3.70 -12.77 21.92
C GLY A 353 -4.07 -13.53 20.65
N CYS A 354 -4.41 -12.82 19.56
CA CYS A 354 -4.76 -13.41 18.27
C CYS A 354 -3.64 -13.21 17.25
N TYR A 355 -3.60 -14.05 16.21
CA TYR A 355 -2.73 -13.79 15.06
C TYR A 355 -3.11 -12.46 14.39
N LEU A 356 -2.14 -11.56 14.15
CA LEU A 356 -2.40 -10.25 13.56
C LEU A 356 -2.93 -10.35 12.13
N GLU A 357 -2.55 -11.40 11.39
CA GLU A 357 -3.12 -11.69 10.07
C GLU A 357 -4.65 -11.92 10.13
N TYR A 358 -5.16 -12.54 11.20
CA TYR A 358 -6.60 -12.69 11.40
C TYR A 358 -7.28 -11.32 11.57
N LEU A 359 -6.72 -10.45 12.42
CA LEU A 359 -7.27 -9.10 12.62
C LEU A 359 -7.25 -8.31 11.31
N PHE A 360 -6.14 -8.37 10.56
CA PHE A 360 -6.06 -7.72 9.26
C PHE A 360 -7.13 -8.23 8.29
N ARG A 361 -7.28 -9.55 8.17
CA ARG A 361 -8.31 -10.17 7.30
C ARG A 361 -9.73 -9.81 7.73
N HIS A 362 -9.99 -9.74 9.03
CA HIS A 362 -11.29 -9.32 9.58
C HIS A 362 -11.59 -7.88 9.18
N GLY A 363 -10.68 -6.95 9.48
CA GLY A 363 -10.82 -5.53 9.13
C GLY A 363 -10.96 -5.30 7.63
N HIS A 364 -10.14 -5.98 6.82
CA HIS A 364 -10.21 -5.91 5.37
C HIS A 364 -11.54 -6.45 4.84
N SER A 365 -12.07 -7.53 5.43
CA SER A 365 -13.32 -8.13 4.99
C SER A 365 -14.53 -7.23 5.25
N LEU A 366 -14.51 -6.38 6.28
CA LEU A 366 -15.52 -5.33 6.46
C LEU A 366 -15.56 -4.39 5.26
N VAL A 367 -14.41 -3.95 4.76
CA VAL A 367 -14.30 -3.10 3.57
C VAL A 367 -14.71 -3.87 2.30
N LEU A 368 -14.36 -5.15 2.18
CA LEU A 368 -14.75 -5.98 1.04
C LEU A 368 -16.27 -6.15 0.91
N ARG A 369 -17.04 -6.11 2.00
CA ARG A 369 -18.52 -6.09 1.94
C ARG A 369 -19.02 -4.92 1.12
N LEU A 370 -18.50 -3.73 1.40
CA LEU A 370 -18.84 -2.49 0.68
C LEU A 370 -18.42 -2.59 -0.79
N ALA A 371 -17.20 -3.08 -1.05
CA ALA A 371 -16.70 -3.24 -2.40
C ALA A 371 -17.54 -4.22 -3.24
N ARG A 372 -18.08 -5.30 -2.65
CA ARG A 372 -18.98 -6.23 -3.35
C ARG A 372 -20.30 -5.56 -3.73
N ARG A 373 -20.89 -4.80 -2.81
CA ARG A 373 -22.12 -4.02 -3.06
C ARG A 373 -21.88 -2.98 -4.16
N ALA A 374 -20.78 -2.23 -4.08
CA ALA A 374 -20.39 -1.26 -5.10
C ALA A 374 -20.19 -1.89 -6.48
N ARG A 375 -19.53 -3.05 -6.58
CA ARG A 375 -19.37 -3.77 -7.85
C ARG A 375 -20.69 -4.27 -8.42
N ALA A 376 -21.63 -4.69 -7.56
CA ALA A 376 -22.97 -5.08 -8.01
C ALA A 376 -23.75 -3.87 -8.55
N LEU A 377 -23.59 -2.68 -7.96
CA LEU A 377 -24.14 -1.43 -8.49
C LEU A 377 -23.47 -1.03 -9.81
N ALA A 378 -22.13 -1.13 -9.90
CA ALA A 378 -21.38 -0.82 -11.12
C ALA A 378 -21.72 -1.76 -12.31
N ALA A 379 -22.29 -2.94 -12.05
CA ALA A 379 -22.75 -3.88 -13.05
C ALA A 379 -24.25 -3.74 -13.39
N SER A 380 -24.97 -2.78 -12.80
CA SER A 380 -26.40 -2.57 -13.01
C SER A 380 -26.71 -1.55 -14.10
N SER A 381 -27.98 -1.47 -14.51
CA SER A 381 -28.42 -0.54 -15.58
C SER A 381 -28.25 0.93 -15.20
N ILE A 382 -28.30 1.25 -13.90
CA ILE A 382 -28.15 2.62 -13.41
C ILE A 382 -26.71 3.13 -13.45
N ALA A 383 -25.71 2.25 -13.56
CA ALA A 383 -24.30 2.58 -13.34
C ALA A 383 -23.77 3.78 -14.15
N PRO A 384 -24.08 3.91 -15.47
CA PRO A 384 -23.63 5.06 -16.25
C PRO A 384 -24.16 6.40 -15.74
N TYR A 385 -25.35 6.37 -15.12
CA TYR A 385 -26.14 7.56 -14.80
C TYR A 385 -26.09 7.94 -13.33
N ILE A 386 -25.28 7.27 -12.51
CA ILE A 386 -25.16 7.61 -11.08
C ILE A 386 -24.64 9.04 -10.90
N ASP A 387 -25.34 9.83 -10.09
CA ASP A 387 -25.04 11.23 -9.82
C ASP A 387 -23.63 11.47 -9.22
N ALA A 388 -23.08 12.65 -9.48
CA ALA A 388 -21.66 12.99 -9.32
C ALA A 388 -21.02 12.76 -7.93
N PRO A 389 -21.68 12.89 -6.75
CA PRO A 389 -21.04 12.52 -5.49
C PRO A 389 -20.95 10.99 -5.29
N TYR A 390 -21.91 10.23 -5.83
CA TYR A 390 -21.97 8.79 -5.64
C TYR A 390 -21.08 8.02 -6.63
N ARG A 391 -20.83 8.58 -7.81
CA ARG A 391 -19.91 7.99 -8.80
C ARG A 391 -18.49 7.87 -8.25
N ALA A 392 -17.97 8.94 -7.63
CA ALA A 392 -16.64 8.94 -7.00
C ALA A 392 -16.53 7.92 -5.84
N LEU A 393 -17.61 7.73 -5.09
CA LEU A 393 -17.69 6.70 -4.05
C LEU A 393 -17.56 5.29 -4.64
N LEU A 394 -18.32 4.98 -5.70
CA LEU A 394 -18.24 3.66 -6.34
C LEU A 394 -16.87 3.41 -6.97
N ASP A 395 -16.28 4.41 -7.61
CA ASP A 395 -14.93 4.31 -8.18
C ASP A 395 -13.91 3.96 -7.10
N ALA A 396 -13.99 4.58 -5.91
CA ALA A 396 -13.10 4.29 -4.78
C ALA A 396 -13.25 2.85 -4.26
N LEU A 397 -14.49 2.37 -4.15
CA LEU A 397 -14.79 1.03 -3.65
C LEU A 397 -14.47 -0.09 -4.66
N CYS A 398 -14.54 0.21 -5.96
CA CYS A 398 -14.27 -0.74 -7.03
C CYS A 398 -12.78 -0.96 -7.32
N ARG A 399 -11.88 -0.14 -6.76
CA ARG A 399 -10.41 -0.32 -6.88
C ARG A 399 -9.96 -1.71 -6.41
N ARG A 400 -8.77 -2.13 -6.89
CA ARG A 400 -8.11 -3.39 -6.45
C ARG A 400 -7.97 -3.45 -4.92
N ARG A 401 -7.62 -2.31 -4.31
CA ARG A 401 -7.69 -2.08 -2.87
C ARG A 401 -8.76 -1.02 -2.64
N PRO A 402 -9.96 -1.39 -2.14
CA PRO A 402 -11.02 -0.42 -1.93
C PRO A 402 -10.59 0.65 -0.94
N GLU A 403 -10.96 1.89 -1.24
CA GLU A 403 -10.59 3.07 -0.45
C GLU A 403 -11.83 3.88 -0.07
N CYS A 404 -11.69 4.65 0.99
CA CYS A 404 -12.66 5.65 1.40
C CYS A 404 -12.44 6.92 0.56
N TRP A 405 -13.47 7.34 -0.17
CA TRP A 405 -13.51 8.67 -0.75
C TRP A 405 -13.90 9.68 0.33
N GLU A 406 -13.06 10.70 0.54
CA GLU A 406 -13.26 11.62 1.68
C GLU A 406 -14.54 12.44 1.59
N GLY A 407 -15.05 12.70 0.38
CA GLY A 407 -16.29 13.44 0.17
C GLY A 407 -17.55 12.70 0.66
N ALA A 408 -17.48 11.37 0.84
CA ALA A 408 -18.56 10.60 1.45
C ALA A 408 -18.63 10.79 2.97
N ILE A 409 -17.53 11.26 3.58
CA ILE A 409 -17.42 11.47 5.03
C ILE A 409 -17.63 12.95 5.36
N GLU A 410 -17.02 13.84 4.57
CA GLU A 410 -17.09 15.29 4.76
C GLU A 410 -17.29 15.98 3.42
N ALA A 411 -18.45 16.64 3.27
CA ALA A 411 -18.81 17.33 2.04
C ALA A 411 -17.75 18.36 1.63
N GLY A 412 -17.41 18.38 0.34
CA GLY A 412 -16.39 19.29 -0.22
C GLY A 412 -14.94 18.82 -0.04
N ARG A 413 -14.67 17.70 0.65
CA ARG A 413 -13.33 17.11 0.67
C ARG A 413 -13.09 16.21 -0.54
N GLY A 414 -11.99 16.46 -1.22
CA GLY A 414 -11.45 15.57 -2.25
C GLY A 414 -10.32 14.72 -1.67
N GLY A 415 -10.19 13.48 -2.14
CA GLY A 415 -9.11 12.59 -1.74
C GLY A 415 -9.57 11.16 -1.55
N PHE A 416 -8.60 10.25 -1.51
CA PHE A 416 -8.82 8.83 -1.25
C PHE A 416 -7.84 8.38 -0.17
N ARG A 417 -8.34 7.59 0.78
CA ARG A 417 -7.53 7.03 1.86
C ARG A 417 -8.09 5.69 2.34
N PRO A 418 -7.33 4.91 3.12
CA PRO A 418 -7.89 3.76 3.80
C PRO A 418 -9.07 4.16 4.72
N PHE A 419 -10.06 3.27 4.83
CA PHE A 419 -11.05 3.32 5.91
C PHE A 419 -10.34 3.06 7.24
N ALA A 420 -10.60 3.89 8.24
CA ALA A 420 -9.94 3.78 9.54
C ALA A 420 -10.92 3.49 10.68
N ARG A 421 -12.19 3.89 10.55
CA ARG A 421 -13.19 3.79 11.63
C ARG A 421 -14.48 3.13 11.17
N LEU A 422 -15.16 2.39 12.05
CA LEU A 422 -16.46 1.77 11.74
C LEU A 422 -17.54 2.80 11.42
N ALA A 423 -17.48 4.00 12.00
CA ALA A 423 -18.40 5.07 11.68
C ALA A 423 -18.32 5.46 10.19
N GLU A 424 -17.13 5.40 9.59
CA GLU A 424 -16.92 5.69 8.16
C GLU A 424 -17.52 4.58 7.29
N LEU A 425 -17.40 3.32 7.72
CA LEU A 425 -18.05 2.20 7.03
C LEU A 425 -19.57 2.35 7.06
N ARG A 426 -20.16 2.67 8.20
CA ARG A 426 -21.62 2.87 8.35
C ARG A 426 -22.13 4.01 7.45
N GLN A 427 -21.42 5.14 7.40
CA GLN A 427 -21.79 6.23 6.51
C GLN A 427 -21.80 5.80 5.03
N VAL A 428 -20.78 5.04 4.61
CA VAL A 428 -20.73 4.50 3.25
C VAL A 428 -21.79 3.41 3.02
N GLU A 429 -22.10 2.59 4.02
CA GLU A 429 -23.22 1.63 3.95
C GLU A 429 -24.54 2.33 3.69
N GLU A 430 -24.83 3.42 4.40
CA GLU A 430 -26.03 4.25 4.20
C GLU A 430 -26.06 4.85 2.78
N CYS A 431 -24.93 5.32 2.25
CA CYS A 431 -24.85 5.78 0.86
C CYS A 431 -25.14 4.65 -0.14
N LEU A 432 -24.58 3.46 0.07
CA LEU A 432 -24.83 2.30 -0.78
C LEU A 432 -26.28 1.82 -0.70
N GLU A 433 -26.90 1.85 0.47
CA GLU A 433 -28.32 1.52 0.65
C GLU A 433 -29.23 2.45 -0.15
N ARG A 434 -28.90 3.76 -0.19
CA ARG A 434 -29.60 4.73 -1.04
C ARG A 434 -29.46 4.40 -2.52
N LEU A 435 -28.25 4.09 -2.99
CA LEU A 435 -28.02 3.70 -4.39
C LEU A 435 -28.71 2.39 -4.77
N GLU A 436 -28.75 1.42 -3.86
CA GLU A 436 -29.51 0.18 -4.05
C GLU A 436 -31.02 0.44 -4.05
N GLY A 437 -31.49 1.44 -3.31
CA GLY A 437 -32.86 1.97 -3.41
C GLY A 437 -33.14 2.60 -4.77
N GLN A 438 -32.25 3.47 -5.25
CA GLN A 438 -32.35 4.07 -6.59
C GLN A 438 -32.36 3.01 -7.69
N ARG A 439 -31.48 2.00 -7.61
CA ARG A 439 -31.49 0.88 -8.56
C ARG A 439 -32.85 0.21 -8.62
N ARG A 440 -33.43 -0.16 -7.47
CA ARG A 440 -34.77 -0.77 -7.41
C ARG A 440 -35.85 0.15 -7.95
N LEU A 441 -35.79 1.46 -7.65
CA LEU A 441 -36.74 2.42 -8.18
C LEU A 441 -36.73 2.41 -9.72
N PHE A 442 -35.56 2.52 -10.34
CA PHE A 442 -35.43 2.57 -11.80
C PHE A 442 -35.64 1.21 -12.49
N GLU A 443 -35.24 0.10 -11.88
CA GLU A 443 -35.33 -1.22 -12.51
C GLU A 443 -36.66 -1.94 -12.25
N GLU A 444 -37.37 -1.63 -11.15
CA GLU A 444 -38.54 -2.41 -10.70
C GLU A 444 -39.83 -1.58 -10.60
N VAL A 445 -39.75 -0.25 -10.43
CA VAL A 445 -40.93 0.59 -10.09
C VAL A 445 -41.29 1.56 -11.21
N LEU A 446 -40.31 2.27 -11.78
CA LEU A 446 -40.56 3.27 -12.82
C LEU A 446 -41.04 2.59 -14.12
N PRO A 447 -41.94 3.24 -14.88
CA PRO A 447 -42.57 2.63 -16.06
C PRO A 447 -41.70 2.67 -17.32
N PHE A 448 -40.40 2.91 -17.19
CA PHE A 448 -39.45 2.98 -18.30
C PHE A 448 -38.12 2.30 -17.94
N GLU A 449 -37.40 1.86 -18.97
CA GLU A 449 -36.05 1.31 -18.83
C GLU A 449 -35.00 2.38 -19.14
N LEU A 450 -33.85 2.31 -18.46
CA LEU A 450 -32.72 3.17 -18.77
C LEU A 450 -32.01 2.66 -20.03
N PRO A 451 -31.91 3.48 -21.08
CA PRO A 451 -31.22 3.07 -22.30
C PRO A 451 -29.70 2.99 -22.07
N PRO A 452 -28.95 2.22 -22.88
CA PRO A 452 -27.50 2.36 -22.98
C PRO A 452 -27.09 3.79 -23.38
N PRO A 453 -25.94 4.31 -22.90
CA PRO A 453 -25.54 5.70 -23.19
C PRO A 453 -25.40 6.03 -24.68
N ASP A 454 -25.04 5.04 -25.51
CA ASP A 454 -24.88 5.16 -26.95
C ASP A 454 -26.21 5.12 -27.74
N GLU A 455 -27.31 4.75 -27.08
CA GLU A 455 -28.66 4.71 -27.68
C GLU A 455 -29.51 5.94 -27.33
N LEU A 456 -28.98 6.88 -26.55
CA LEU A 456 -29.68 8.11 -26.16
C LEU A 456 -29.82 9.09 -27.34
N ASP A 457 -31.07 9.42 -27.69
CA ASP A 457 -31.38 10.50 -28.63
C ASP A 457 -31.24 11.87 -27.94
N LEU A 458 -30.04 12.45 -28.04
CA LEU A 458 -29.72 13.79 -27.56
C LEU A 458 -29.70 14.83 -28.68
N ASP A 459 -30.16 14.49 -29.88
CA ASP A 459 -30.12 15.43 -31.00
C ASP A 459 -30.98 16.66 -30.70
N GLY A 460 -30.40 17.83 -30.92
CA GLY A 460 -31.01 19.12 -30.60
C GLY A 460 -31.30 19.37 -29.12
N CYS A 461 -30.80 18.56 -28.18
CA CYS A 461 -30.97 18.78 -26.73
C CYS A 461 -29.92 19.75 -26.17
N GLN A 462 -30.17 20.34 -24.99
CA GLN A 462 -29.17 21.21 -24.36
C GLN A 462 -28.00 20.45 -23.74
N ILE A 463 -28.22 19.18 -23.39
CA ILE A 463 -27.18 18.23 -23.04
C ILE A 463 -26.95 17.34 -24.25
N ASP A 464 -25.74 17.38 -24.82
CA ASP A 464 -25.34 16.63 -26.01
C ASP A 464 -24.37 15.47 -25.72
N ASP A 465 -24.00 15.29 -24.45
CA ASP A 465 -23.14 14.21 -23.97
C ASP A 465 -23.86 13.35 -22.92
N ALA A 466 -24.05 12.07 -23.22
CA ALA A 466 -24.68 11.11 -22.32
C ALA A 466 -23.97 10.98 -20.96
N SER A 467 -22.67 11.29 -20.87
CA SER A 467 -21.91 11.26 -19.61
C SER A 467 -22.37 12.33 -18.59
N GLN A 468 -23.05 13.37 -19.08
CA GLN A 468 -23.60 14.46 -18.28
C GLN A 468 -25.02 14.17 -17.79
N ILE A 469 -25.65 13.10 -18.28
CA ILE A 469 -26.99 12.69 -17.86
C ILE A 469 -26.89 11.83 -16.61
N SER A 470 -27.76 12.11 -15.64
CA SER A 470 -27.83 11.36 -14.39
C SER A 470 -29.22 10.82 -14.10
N LEU A 471 -29.33 9.99 -13.06
CA LEU A 471 -30.61 9.46 -12.58
C LEU A 471 -31.56 10.59 -12.19
N SER A 472 -31.08 11.67 -11.55
CA SER A 472 -31.92 12.83 -11.27
C SER A 472 -32.49 13.46 -12.53
N VAL A 473 -31.68 13.62 -13.58
CA VAL A 473 -32.16 14.16 -14.87
C VAL A 473 -33.24 13.28 -15.48
N PHE A 474 -33.06 11.94 -15.52
CA PHE A 474 -34.10 11.03 -16.00
C PHE A 474 -35.40 11.15 -15.19
N PHE A 475 -35.28 11.09 -13.86
CA PHE A 475 -36.43 11.12 -12.97
C PHE A 475 -37.22 12.42 -13.08
N LEU A 476 -36.53 13.56 -13.03
CA LEU A 476 -37.15 14.87 -13.11
C LEU A 476 -37.74 15.14 -14.50
N THR A 477 -37.05 14.76 -15.57
CA THR A 477 -37.61 14.86 -16.94
C THR A 477 -38.89 14.04 -17.08
N ALA A 478 -38.93 12.81 -16.54
CA ALA A 478 -40.13 11.99 -16.54
C ALA A 478 -41.27 12.58 -15.71
N LEU A 479 -40.93 13.14 -14.54
CA LEU A 479 -41.89 13.82 -13.68
C LEU A 479 -42.45 15.08 -14.36
N ALA A 480 -41.63 15.85 -15.06
CA ALA A 480 -42.05 17.04 -15.79
C ALA A 480 -43.05 16.70 -16.91
N ASN A 481 -42.77 15.68 -17.71
CA ASN A 481 -43.71 15.17 -18.72
C ASN A 481 -45.05 14.78 -18.10
N GLN A 482 -45.04 14.07 -16.96
CA GLN A 482 -46.27 13.71 -16.25
C GLN A 482 -47.05 14.93 -15.75
N LEU A 483 -46.37 15.94 -15.20
CA LEU A 483 -47.01 17.16 -14.68
C LEU A 483 -47.62 18.02 -15.80
N LEU A 484 -47.04 17.98 -17.01
CA LEU A 484 -47.59 18.60 -18.21
C LEU A 484 -48.73 17.80 -18.86
N GLY A 485 -49.09 16.65 -18.28
CA GLY A 485 -50.23 15.82 -18.70
C GLY A 485 -49.88 14.66 -19.63
N GLY A 486 -48.59 14.38 -19.84
CA GLY A 486 -48.08 13.21 -20.55
C GLY A 486 -47.88 11.98 -19.66
N ASP A 487 -47.21 10.97 -20.21
CA ASP A 487 -46.77 9.78 -19.47
C ASP A 487 -45.51 10.08 -18.65
N PHE A 488 -45.25 9.29 -17.61
CA PHE A 488 -44.01 9.39 -16.80
C PHE A 488 -42.84 8.77 -17.58
N LEU A 489 -42.38 9.45 -18.63
CA LEU A 489 -41.29 9.02 -19.50
C LEU A 489 -40.24 10.12 -19.61
N PRO A 490 -38.93 9.80 -19.58
CA PRO A 490 -37.87 10.79 -19.60
C PRO A 490 -37.58 11.31 -21.01
N LEU A 491 -38.62 11.73 -21.73
CA LEU A 491 -38.49 12.29 -23.07
C LEU A 491 -38.06 13.75 -22.98
N PRO A 492 -37.10 14.22 -23.81
CA PRO A 492 -36.69 15.62 -23.82
C PRO A 492 -37.89 16.57 -23.97
N LEU A 493 -38.04 17.51 -23.04
CA LEU A 493 -39.12 18.49 -23.08
C LEU A 493 -38.89 19.52 -24.19
N PRO A 494 -39.91 19.91 -24.96
CA PRO A 494 -39.80 21.06 -25.85
C PRO A 494 -39.53 22.35 -25.04
N ALA A 495 -38.60 23.18 -25.50
CA ALA A 495 -38.26 24.45 -24.82
C ALA A 495 -39.49 25.36 -24.56
N ALA A 496 -40.52 25.28 -25.40
CA ALA A 496 -41.76 26.05 -25.25
C ALA A 496 -42.61 25.64 -24.02
N GLU A 497 -42.41 24.45 -23.47
CA GLU A 497 -43.18 23.94 -22.33
C GLU A 497 -42.60 24.35 -20.97
N LEU A 498 -41.37 24.86 -20.94
CA LEU A 498 -40.66 25.21 -19.70
C LEU A 498 -41.41 26.25 -18.85
N ALA A 499 -41.93 27.32 -19.47
CA ALA A 499 -42.67 28.35 -18.74
C ALA A 499 -43.98 27.80 -18.14
N THR A 500 -44.63 26.87 -18.85
CA THR A 500 -45.84 26.19 -18.35
C THR A 500 -45.50 25.30 -17.17
N LEU A 501 -44.44 24.49 -17.29
CA LEU A 501 -43.96 23.63 -16.21
C LEU A 501 -43.61 24.45 -14.97
N HIS A 502 -42.84 25.54 -15.14
CA HIS A 502 -42.45 26.44 -14.06
C HIS A 502 -43.69 26.96 -13.32
N GLY A 503 -44.72 27.44 -14.02
CA GLY A 503 -45.96 27.91 -13.40
C GLY A 503 -46.77 26.83 -12.64
N LEU A 504 -46.61 25.55 -13.02
CA LEU A 504 -47.24 24.42 -12.34
C LEU A 504 -46.53 24.06 -11.04
N ILE A 505 -45.21 24.20 -10.99
CA ILE A 505 -44.40 23.68 -9.88
C ILE A 505 -43.83 24.77 -8.97
N SER A 506 -43.71 26.02 -9.41
CA SER A 506 -43.11 27.12 -8.66
C SER A 506 -44.17 28.01 -7.98
N ARG A 507 -43.87 28.44 -6.75
CA ARG A 507 -44.61 29.43 -5.96
C ARG A 507 -43.61 30.36 -5.29
N ASP A 508 -43.71 31.65 -5.58
CA ASP A 508 -42.83 32.69 -5.00
C ASP A 508 -41.32 32.42 -5.19
N GLY A 509 -40.92 31.75 -6.28
CA GLY A 509 -39.52 31.45 -6.59
C GLY A 509 -38.98 30.16 -5.96
N GLU A 510 -39.83 29.41 -5.26
CA GLU A 510 -39.50 28.11 -4.66
C GLU A 510 -40.42 27.02 -5.22
N LEU A 511 -40.00 25.76 -5.13
CA LEU A 511 -40.84 24.62 -5.46
C LEU A 511 -42.06 24.58 -4.51
N ASP A 512 -43.27 24.44 -5.06
CA ASP A 512 -44.53 24.38 -4.31
C ASP A 512 -44.42 23.33 -3.18
N PRO A 513 -44.45 23.75 -1.90
CA PRO A 513 -44.22 22.84 -0.78
C PRO A 513 -45.25 21.71 -0.70
N GLU A 514 -46.48 21.96 -1.14
CA GLU A 514 -47.55 20.96 -1.14
C GLU A 514 -47.36 19.94 -2.27
N LEU A 515 -46.89 20.40 -3.44
CA LEU A 515 -46.48 19.51 -4.52
C LEU A 515 -45.33 18.62 -4.09
N ARG A 516 -44.28 19.21 -3.49
CA ARG A 516 -43.10 18.49 -2.98
C ARG A 516 -43.52 17.41 -1.99
N ARG A 517 -44.30 17.77 -0.98
CA ARG A 517 -44.82 16.83 0.04
C ARG A 517 -45.58 15.67 -0.59
N ARG A 518 -46.52 15.94 -1.50
CA ARG A 518 -47.33 14.92 -2.18
C ARG A 518 -46.47 13.96 -3.01
N LEU A 519 -45.48 14.48 -3.73
CA LEU A 519 -44.60 13.65 -4.55
C LEU A 519 -43.68 12.77 -3.71
N VAL A 520 -43.10 13.33 -2.64
CA VAL A 520 -42.29 12.57 -1.68
C VAL A 520 -43.11 11.46 -1.02
N GLU A 521 -44.32 11.76 -0.54
CA GLU A 521 -45.23 10.76 0.04
C GLU A 521 -45.61 9.66 -0.96
N ARG A 522 -45.83 10.02 -2.24
CA ARG A 522 -46.13 9.05 -3.30
C ARG A 522 -44.97 8.07 -3.49
N PHE A 523 -43.76 8.56 -3.75
CA PHE A 523 -42.63 7.66 -4.05
C PHE A 523 -42.19 6.86 -2.82
N GLU A 524 -42.36 7.40 -1.61
CA GLU A 524 -42.13 6.62 -0.38
C GLU A 524 -43.15 5.47 -0.23
N SER A 525 -44.40 5.67 -0.69
CA SER A 525 -45.42 4.63 -0.68
C SER A 525 -45.22 3.55 -1.75
N GLU A 526 -44.61 3.91 -2.88
CA GLU A 526 -44.29 2.99 -3.98
C GLU A 526 -43.06 2.13 -3.65
N LEU A 527 -42.04 2.72 -3.02
CA LEU A 527 -40.83 2.03 -2.58
C LEU A 527 -40.28 2.71 -1.32
N ALA A 528 -40.02 1.93 -0.27
CA ALA A 528 -39.38 2.45 0.95
C ALA A 528 -38.01 3.08 0.62
N GLY A 529 -37.82 4.35 1.01
CA GLY A 529 -36.66 5.18 0.66
C GLY A 529 -36.75 5.87 -0.71
N GLY A 530 -37.79 5.60 -1.51
CA GLY A 530 -38.04 6.27 -2.78
C GLY A 530 -38.39 7.75 -2.61
N GLY A 531 -39.07 8.11 -1.51
CA GLY A 531 -39.37 9.50 -1.19
C GLY A 531 -38.12 10.33 -0.92
N ALA A 532 -37.09 9.74 -0.28
CA ALA A 532 -35.82 10.42 -0.03
C ALA A 532 -35.05 10.75 -1.32
N PHE A 533 -35.08 9.86 -2.30
CA PHE A 533 -34.50 10.14 -3.63
C PHE A 533 -35.31 11.21 -4.37
N ALA A 534 -36.65 11.11 -4.36
CA ALA A 534 -37.52 12.11 -4.98
C ALA A 534 -37.29 13.50 -4.37
N ASP A 535 -37.19 13.60 -3.03
CA ASP A 535 -36.92 14.85 -2.34
C ASP A 535 -35.56 15.47 -2.72
N TRP A 536 -34.53 14.62 -2.84
CA TRP A 536 -33.20 15.04 -3.29
C TRP A 536 -33.23 15.57 -4.73
N CYS A 537 -33.91 14.88 -5.66
CA CYS A 537 -34.09 15.35 -7.03
C CYS A 537 -34.87 16.67 -7.07
N LEU A 538 -35.94 16.78 -6.28
CA LEU A 538 -36.77 18.00 -6.24
C LEU A 538 -36.02 19.22 -5.72
N ALA A 539 -34.99 19.03 -4.87
CA ALA A 539 -34.09 20.11 -4.48
C ALA A 539 -33.31 20.70 -5.67
N VAL A 540 -32.99 19.89 -6.69
CA VAL A 540 -32.36 20.38 -7.93
C VAL A 540 -33.31 21.32 -8.67
N TRP A 541 -34.60 20.97 -8.77
CA TRP A 541 -35.60 21.89 -9.34
C TRP A 541 -35.78 23.15 -8.52
N ASP A 542 -35.79 23.05 -7.20
CA ASP A 542 -35.92 24.19 -6.30
C ASP A 542 -34.78 25.20 -6.52
N GLU A 543 -33.54 24.70 -6.53
CA GLU A 543 -32.32 25.51 -6.63
C GLU A 543 -32.01 26.00 -8.05
N GLU A 544 -32.20 25.15 -9.06
CA GLU A 544 -31.70 25.38 -10.43
C GLU A 544 -32.79 25.71 -11.46
N PHE A 545 -34.07 25.65 -11.09
CA PHE A 545 -35.17 25.93 -12.03
C PHE A 545 -36.25 26.86 -11.45
N CYS A 546 -36.78 26.60 -10.27
CA CYS A 546 -37.88 27.36 -9.67
C CYS A 546 -37.45 28.78 -9.25
N ASN A 547 -36.19 28.94 -8.86
CA ASN A 547 -35.58 30.22 -8.47
C ASN A 547 -35.28 31.17 -9.64
N ILE A 548 -35.48 30.73 -10.89
CA ILE A 548 -35.33 31.57 -12.08
C ILE A 548 -36.68 32.22 -12.41
N ASP A 549 -36.70 33.52 -12.70
CA ASP A 549 -37.91 34.20 -13.17
C ASP A 549 -38.37 33.57 -14.51
N PRO A 550 -39.66 33.23 -14.69
CA PRO A 550 -40.17 32.68 -15.94
C PRO A 550 -39.78 33.46 -17.20
N ALA A 551 -39.62 34.78 -17.12
CA ALA A 551 -39.23 35.63 -18.24
C ALA A 551 -37.73 35.50 -18.61
N ASP A 552 -36.91 35.04 -17.67
CA ASP A 552 -35.46 34.89 -17.81
C ASP A 552 -35.02 33.43 -18.00
N LEU A 553 -35.97 32.49 -18.13
CA LEU A 553 -35.69 31.08 -18.42
C LEU A 553 -34.99 30.92 -19.77
N ASP A 554 -33.70 30.58 -19.73
CA ASP A 554 -32.93 30.16 -20.90
C ASP A 554 -32.87 28.62 -20.94
N PRO A 555 -33.51 27.97 -21.94
CA PRO A 555 -33.56 26.52 -22.08
C PRO A 555 -32.19 25.83 -22.07
N ARG A 556 -31.10 26.56 -22.36
CA ARG A 556 -29.73 26.03 -22.39
C ARG A 556 -29.10 25.85 -21.01
N PHE A 557 -29.66 26.48 -19.97
CA PHE A 557 -29.05 26.54 -18.64
C PHE A 557 -29.98 26.01 -17.53
N VAL A 558 -31.10 25.36 -17.89
CA VAL A 558 -32.01 24.77 -16.90
C VAL A 558 -31.41 23.48 -16.33
N GLY A 559 -31.35 23.42 -15.01
CA GLY A 559 -30.87 22.27 -14.25
C GLY A 559 -31.91 21.15 -14.08
N GLY A 560 -31.44 19.90 -14.05
CA GLY A 560 -32.26 18.73 -13.72
C GLY A 560 -33.32 18.33 -14.75
N ILE A 561 -33.38 18.95 -15.94
CA ILE A 561 -34.39 18.63 -16.97
C ILE A 561 -33.70 18.46 -18.32
N LEU A 562 -34.02 17.41 -19.06
CA LEU A 562 -33.59 17.28 -20.45
C LEU A 562 -34.55 18.05 -21.37
N VAL A 563 -34.01 18.99 -22.14
CA VAL A 563 -34.77 19.95 -22.96
C VAL A 563 -34.29 19.90 -24.40
N ARG A 564 -35.24 19.83 -25.34
CA ARG A 564 -34.96 19.93 -26.77
C ARG A 564 -35.07 21.38 -27.24
N LEU A 565 -33.95 21.94 -27.71
CA LEU A 565 -33.79 23.32 -28.17
C LEU A 565 -34.30 23.55 -29.60
N SER A 566 -34.30 22.50 -30.42
CA SER A 566 -34.72 22.54 -31.83
C SER A 566 -35.69 21.39 -32.12
N GLU A 567 -36.80 21.63 -32.82
CA GLU A 567 -37.65 20.51 -33.27
C GLU A 567 -36.86 19.56 -34.20
N PRO A 568 -37.04 18.23 -34.09
CA PRO A 568 -36.36 17.28 -34.97
C PRO A 568 -36.78 17.55 -36.42
N ALA A 569 -35.79 17.56 -37.32
CA ALA A 569 -35.97 17.83 -38.75
C ALA A 569 -36.78 16.75 -39.49
#